data_AF-A0A945GQY1-F1
#
_entry.id   AF-A0A945GQY1-F1
#
_cell.length_a   1.000
_cell.length_b   1.000
_cell.length_c   1.000
_cell.angle_alpha   90.00
_cell.angle_beta   90.00
_cell.angle_gamma   90.00
#
_symmetry.space_group_name_H-M   'P 1'
#
loop_
_entity.id
_entity.type
_entity.pdbx_description
1 polymer ?
#
loop_
_entity_poly.entity_id
_entity_poly.type
_entity_poly.pdbx_seq_one_letter_code
_entity_poly.pdbx_strand_id
1 'polypeptide(L)' 'MDKGITREQVERVARIYKTNQDASQALGIAMRSFGRLCRKFGVETPYVKRRRRLQECKRGVA' A
#
# COMPACT_ATOMS: atom_id res chain seq x y z
N MET A 1 -6.32 18.95 10.10
CA MET A 1 -6.46 18.92 8.62
C MET A 1 -6.55 17.47 8.19
N ASP A 2 -7.70 16.86 8.46
CA ASP A 2 -8.02 15.53 7.97
C ASP A 2 -8.46 15.69 6.52
N LYS A 3 -7.48 15.66 5.60
CA LYS A 3 -7.79 15.44 4.18
C LYS A 3 -8.63 14.16 4.16
N GLY A 4 -9.90 14.27 3.81
CA GLY A 4 -10.87 13.17 3.80
C GLY A 4 -10.47 12.10 2.79
N ILE A 5 -9.40 11.37 3.09
CA ILE A 5 -8.89 10.30 2.25
C ILE A 5 -9.85 9.15 2.39
N THR A 6 -10.60 8.92 1.31
CA THR A 6 -11.57 7.85 1.25
C THR A 6 -10.88 6.51 1.02
N ARG A 7 -11.57 5.43 1.39
CA ARG A 7 -11.13 4.07 1.09
C ARG A 7 -10.82 3.89 -0.39
N GLU A 8 -11.67 4.41 -1.28
CA GLU A 8 -11.49 4.30 -2.73
C GLU A 8 -10.21 4.98 -3.23
N GLN A 9 -9.85 6.13 -2.68
CA GLN A 9 -8.59 6.79 -3.01
C GLN A 9 -7.40 5.92 -2.60
N VAL A 10 -7.44 5.32 -1.40
CA VAL A 10 -6.40 4.40 -0.92
C VAL A 10 -6.31 3.16 -1.79
N GLU A 11 -7.43 2.56 -2.17
CA GLU A 11 -7.48 1.39 -3.06
C GLU A 11 -6.93 1.71 -4.45
N ARG A 12 -7.30 2.86 -5.01
CA ARG A 12 -6.81 3.30 -6.33
C ARG A 12 -5.30 3.45 -6.31
N VAL A 13 -4.73 4.18 -5.35
CA VAL A 13 -3.27 4.36 -5.32
C VAL A 13 -2.54 3.06 -4.97
N ALA A 14 -3.09 2.23 -4.10
CA ALA A 14 -2.51 0.91 -3.78
C ALA A 14 -2.52 -0.05 -4.98
N ARG A 15 -3.45 0.14 -5.93
CA ARG A 15 -3.50 -0.63 -7.17
C ARG A 15 -2.56 -0.08 -8.25
N ILE A 16 -2.49 1.25 -8.40
CA ILE A 16 -1.69 1.92 -9.44
C ILE A 16 -0.19 1.85 -9.11
N TYR A 17 0.18 2.13 -7.86
CA TYR A 17 1.57 2.27 -7.48
C TYR A 17 2.17 0.97 -6.93
N LYS A 18 3.44 0.73 -7.26
CA LYS A 18 4.19 -0.47 -6.85
C LYS A 18 4.78 -0.36 -5.44
N THR A 19 4.91 0.85 -4.90
CA THR A 19 5.52 1.08 -3.58
C THR A 19 4.63 1.93 -2.68
N ASN A 20 4.78 1.74 -1.37
CA ASN A 20 4.11 2.58 -0.37
C ASN A 20 4.58 4.03 -0.42
N GLN A 21 5.82 4.27 -0.87
CA GLN A 21 6.39 5.60 -1.00
C GLN A 21 5.67 6.38 -2.09
N ASP A 22 5.61 5.84 -3.30
CA ASP A 22 4.89 6.45 -4.43
C ASP A 22 3.41 6.69 -4.11
N ALA A 23 2.75 5.69 -3.51
CA ALA A 23 1.34 5.81 -3.13
C ALA A 23 1.11 6.92 -2.07
N SER A 24 2.01 7.04 -1.09
CA SER A 24 1.92 8.08 -0.07
C SER A 24 2.21 9.48 -0.63
N GLN A 25 3.15 9.59 -1.58
CA GLN A 25 3.49 10.83 -2.25
C GLN A 25 2.34 11.29 -3.16
N ALA A 26 1.69 10.38 -3.87
CA ALA A 26 0.51 10.67 -4.70
C ALA A 26 -0.69 11.19 -3.88
N LEU A 27 -0.88 10.69 -2.66
CA LEU A 27 -1.90 11.20 -1.73
C LEU A 27 -1.42 12.44 -0.95
N GLY A 28 -0.15 12.82 -1.08
CA GLY A 28 0.44 13.92 -0.32
C GLY A 28 0.40 13.70 1.19
N ILE A 29 0.64 12.45 1.63
CA ILE A 29 0.69 12.06 3.04
C ILE A 29 2.01 11.37 3.37
N ALA A 30 2.35 11.32 4.65
CA ALA A 30 3.49 10.55 5.11
C ALA A 30 3.27 9.03 4.87
N MET A 31 4.33 8.31 4.51
CA MET A 31 4.31 6.85 4.35
C MET A 31 3.71 6.10 5.54
N ARG A 32 4.02 6.54 6.78
CA ARG A 32 3.46 5.93 8.00
C ARG A 32 1.95 6.12 8.11
N SER A 33 1.42 7.25 7.65
CA SER A 33 -0.02 7.50 7.60
C SER A 33 -0.70 6.63 6.56
N PHE A 34 -0.07 6.45 5.39
CA PHE A 34 -0.57 5.54 4.35
C PHE A 34 -0.69 4.10 4.84
N GLY A 35 0.33 3.59 5.54
CA GLY A 35 0.28 2.25 6.15
C GLY A 35 -0.85 2.10 7.17
N ARG A 36 -1.10 3.12 8.00
CA ARG A 36 -2.24 3.14 8.93
C ARG A 36 -3.59 3.14 8.21
N LEU A 37 -3.74 3.93 7.14
CA LEU A 37 -4.97 3.97 6.35
C LEU A 37 -5.25 2.63 5.66
N CYS A 38 -4.22 2.00 5.08
CA CYS A 38 -4.38 0.68 4.47
C CYS A 38 -4.85 -0.36 5.49
N ARG A 39 -4.29 -0.34 6.72
CA ARG A 39 -4.73 -1.23 7.80
C ARG A 39 -6.15 -0.91 8.28
N LYS A 40 -6.51 0.37 8.37
CA LYS A 40 -7.87 0.82 8.76
C LYS A 40 -8.94 0.39 7.76
N PHE A 41 -8.62 0.47 6.47
CA PHE A 41 -9.56 0.13 5.39
C PHE A 41 -9.48 -1.33 4.92
N GLY A 42 -8.57 -2.14 5.47
CA GLY A 42 -8.37 -3.53 5.05
C GLY A 42 -7.77 -3.68 3.64
N VAL A 43 -7.08 -2.64 3.15
CA VAL A 43 -6.48 -2.63 1.80
C VAL A 43 -5.08 -3.23 1.88
N GLU A 44 -4.82 -4.23 1.03
CA GLU A 44 -3.50 -4.84 0.95
C GLU A 44 -2.49 -3.87 0.34
N THR A 45 -1.43 -3.54 1.09
CA THR A 45 -0.44 -2.56 0.63
C THR A 45 0.40 -3.10 -0.54
N PRO A 46 0.88 -2.24 -1.45
CA PRO A 46 1.85 -2.61 -2.48
C PRO A 46 3.07 -3.35 -1.91
N TYR A 47 3.52 -2.93 -0.72
CA TYR A 47 4.61 -3.58 0.00
C TYR A 47 4.30 -5.04 0.38
N VAL A 48 3.10 -5.31 0.90
CA VAL A 48 2.68 -6.69 1.24
C VAL A 48 2.59 -7.54 -0.02
N LYS A 49 2.03 -6.98 -1.11
CA LYS A 49 1.99 -7.62 -2.42
C LYS A 49 3.38 -8.01 -2.93
N ARG A 50 4.34 -7.08 -2.83
CA ARG A 50 5.75 -7.32 -3.20
C ARG A 50 6.42 -8.35 -2.30
N ARG A 51 6.20 -8.26 -0.99
CA ARG A 51 6.76 -9.19 0.00
C ARG A 51 6.23 -10.60 -0.20
N ARG A 52 4.95 -10.77 -0.51
CA ARG A 52 4.36 -12.07 -0.84
C ARG A 52 4.99 -12.67 -2.09
N ARG A 53 5.12 -11.91 -3.18
CA ARG A 53 5.84 -12.37 -4.39
C ARG A 53 7.28 -12.81 -4.09
N LEU A 54 8.00 -12.04 -3.27
CA LEU A 54 9.36 -12.39 -2.84
C LEU A 54 9.39 -13.69 -2.00
N GLN A 55 8.38 -13.91 -1.15
CA GLN A 55 8.26 -15.14 -0.36
C GLN A 55 7.87 -16.35 -1.23
N GLU A 56 6.99 -16.16 -2.21
CA GLU A 56 6.61 -17.18 -3.20
C GLU A 56 7.82 -17.59 -4.04
N CYS A 57 8.63 -16.64 -4.52
CA CYS A 57 9.90 -16.95 -5.21
C CYS A 57 10.89 -17.71 -4.31
N LYS A 58 10.94 -17.40 -3.01
CA LYS A 58 11.80 -18.14 -2.06
C LYS A 58 11.29 -19.56 -1.76
N ARG A 59 9.98 -19.81 -1.89
CA ARG A 59 9.36 -21.13 -1.67
C ARG A 59 9.40 -22.03 -2.91
N GLY A 60 9.63 -21.48 -4.10
CA GLY A 60 9.88 -22.23 -5.33
C GLY A 60 11.30 -22.75 -5.50
N VAL A 61 12.16 -22.57 -4.48
CA VAL A 61 13.44 -23.29 -4.35
C VAL A 61 13.21 -24.43 -3.36
N ALA A 62 12.51 -25.46 -3.82
CA ALA A 62 12.40 -26.77 -3.16
C ALA A 62 12.24 -27.83 -4.25
#